data_AF-A0A4V1SV40-F1
#
_entry.id   AF-A0A4V1SV40-F1
#
_cell.length_a   1.000
_cell.length_b   1.000
_cell.length_c   1.000
_cell.angle_alpha   90.00
_cell.angle_beta   90.00
_cell.angle_gamma   90.00
#
_symmetry.space_group_name_H-M   'P 1'
#
loop_
_entity.id
_entity.type
_entity.pdbx_description
1 polymer ?
#
loop_
_entity_poly.entity_id
_entity_poly.type
_entity_poly.pdbx_seq_one_letter_code
_entity_poly.pdbx_strand_id
1 'polypeptide(L)'
;MAHSGFVPLRVFSCFTMLEGAIEPKAIAKRARELGFPAVALVDRNGLYAAMPFSEACMKAGVQPIIGTLLAVKRPNVPDGVTAPIDWLALYAQDQTGYENLCNLVSMAHLDRPIEEDAHVTFEDLEGRTDGLICLTAGAEGALARLYAEQQDAAAEDYAGLLARLFPDRLYIEIIRRLDEVEGRAEPKLLEYAYARDLPLVASNPSSFAEETFHEAHDAMLCIANSSYIASDDRPRSSPDAWMKPANEMKSLFADLPEALANTMVVAQRCAFAAPKRKPILPSLAGDREAESAMLRELSWQGLDARLAKAGITSAEDRKPYEDRLEFELDVIIQMGFPGYFLIVADFIQWAKGQGIPVGPGRGSGAGSVVAWALTITDLDPLALGLL
;
A
#
# COMPACT_ATOMS: atom_id res chain seq x y z
N MET A 1 30.25 -1.86 5.23
CA MET A 1 30.19 -0.78 6.23
C MET A 1 29.43 -1.31 7.43
N ALA A 2 29.85 -1.00 8.67
CA ALA A 2 29.06 -1.38 9.84
C ALA A 2 27.73 -0.60 9.81
N HIS A 3 26.62 -1.32 9.77
CA HIS A 3 25.29 -0.72 9.78
C HIS A 3 25.02 -0.03 11.12
N SER A 4 24.12 0.96 11.15
CA SER A 4 23.88 1.81 12.32
C SER A 4 23.29 1.06 13.54
N GLY A 5 22.83 -0.19 13.36
CA GLY A 5 22.41 -1.09 14.45
C GLY A 5 20.99 -0.85 14.96
N PHE A 6 20.17 -0.16 14.17
CA PHE A 6 18.74 0.08 14.41
C PHE A 6 18.03 0.15 13.05
N VAL A 7 16.80 -0.34 12.98
CA VAL A 7 15.92 -0.20 11.81
C VAL A 7 14.62 0.48 12.26
N PRO A 8 14.24 1.63 11.67
CA PRO A 8 12.94 2.23 11.93
C PRO A 8 11.83 1.32 11.39
N LEU A 9 11.05 0.73 12.30
CA LEU A 9 9.94 -0.15 11.96
C LEU A 9 8.60 0.59 11.86
N ARG A 10 8.47 1.83 12.35
CA ARG A 10 7.22 2.60 12.31
C ARG A 10 7.44 3.96 11.65
N VAL A 11 7.30 4.02 10.33
CA VAL A 11 7.35 5.28 9.57
C VAL A 11 6.07 5.45 8.78
N PHE A 12 5.42 6.59 8.99
CA PHE A 12 4.24 7.02 8.24
C PHE A 12 4.66 7.88 7.05
N SER A 13 4.10 7.57 5.88
CA SER A 13 4.22 8.45 4.74
C SER A 13 3.09 9.48 4.70
N CYS A 14 3.18 10.43 3.77
CA CYS A 14 2.09 11.36 3.46
C CYS A 14 0.78 10.67 3.01
N PHE A 15 0.80 9.36 2.75
CA PHE A 15 -0.42 8.58 2.48
C PHE A 15 -1.15 8.11 3.73
N THR A 16 -0.55 8.21 4.91
CA THR A 16 -1.33 8.31 6.15
C THR A 16 -1.92 9.71 6.18
N MET A 17 -3.06 9.88 5.52
CA MET A 17 -3.63 11.18 5.20
C MET A 17 -3.80 12.04 6.46
N LEU A 18 -3.30 13.27 6.39
CA LEU A 18 -3.42 14.28 7.44
C LEU A 18 -2.75 13.92 8.79
N GLU A 19 -1.89 12.90 8.80
CA GLU A 19 -1.09 12.49 9.98
C GLU A 19 0.36 12.16 9.67
N GLY A 20 0.69 11.63 8.50
CA GLY A 20 2.06 11.45 8.04
C GLY A 20 2.46 12.59 7.11
N ALA A 21 3.72 13.00 7.15
CA ALA A 21 4.23 14.12 6.35
C ALA A 21 5.45 13.75 5.47
N ILE A 22 5.84 12.47 5.41
CA ILE A 22 7.04 12.05 4.67
C ILE A 22 6.66 11.47 3.31
N GLU A 23 7.17 12.06 2.24
CA GLU A 23 7.05 11.45 0.91
C GLU A 23 7.76 10.08 0.86
N PRO A 24 7.21 9.06 0.18
CA PRO A 24 7.80 7.71 0.14
C PRO A 24 9.27 7.70 -0.32
N LYS A 25 9.62 8.55 -1.28
CA LYS A 25 11.01 8.72 -1.74
C LYS A 25 11.92 9.38 -0.70
N ALA A 26 11.37 10.29 0.09
CA ALA A 26 12.10 10.97 1.16
C ALA A 26 12.42 10.02 2.32
N ILE A 27 11.54 9.07 2.64
CA ILE A 27 11.82 8.00 3.62
C ILE A 27 13.08 7.23 3.21
N ALA A 28 13.14 6.76 1.96
CA ALA A 28 14.28 6.01 1.44
C ALA A 28 15.58 6.83 1.46
N LYS A 29 15.51 8.10 1.05
CA LYS A 29 16.65 9.03 1.08
C LYS A 29 17.16 9.22 2.52
N ARG A 30 16.26 9.52 3.46
CA ARG A 30 16.61 9.75 4.86
C ARG A 30 17.19 8.50 5.51
N ALA A 31 16.63 7.33 5.23
CA ALA A 31 17.15 6.07 5.74
C ALA A 31 18.59 5.80 5.29
N ARG A 32 18.91 6.11 4.02
CA ARG A 32 20.28 6.02 3.50
C ARG A 32 21.23 7.01 4.17
N GLU A 33 20.81 8.27 4.34
CA GLU A 33 21.61 9.31 5.01
C GLU A 33 21.96 8.93 6.45
N LEU A 34 21.02 8.31 7.17
CA LEU A 34 21.20 7.82 8.54
C LEU A 34 21.89 6.45 8.64
N GLY A 35 22.24 5.85 7.50
CA GLY A 35 22.96 4.56 7.44
C GLY A 35 22.12 3.36 7.89
N PHE A 36 20.79 3.44 7.81
CA PHE A 36 19.91 2.29 8.09
C PHE A 36 20.00 1.26 6.96
N PRO A 37 20.14 -0.05 7.28
CA PRO A 37 20.15 -1.11 6.27
C PRO A 37 18.76 -1.35 5.68
N ALA A 38 17.72 -1.09 6.45
CA ALA A 38 16.32 -1.28 6.10
C ALA A 38 15.47 -0.16 6.73
N VAL A 39 14.25 0.01 6.24
CA VAL A 39 13.24 0.89 6.83
C VAL A 39 11.86 0.33 6.51
N ALA A 40 10.92 0.45 7.44
CA ALA A 40 9.55 0.01 7.24
C ALA A 40 8.59 1.18 6.98
N LEU A 41 7.71 0.98 6.01
CA LEU A 41 6.55 1.83 5.76
C LEU A 41 5.33 1.18 6.41
N VAL A 42 4.62 1.92 7.26
CA VAL A 42 3.51 1.39 8.08
C VAL A 42 2.35 2.38 8.11
N ASP A 43 1.80 2.69 6.93
CA ASP A 43 0.66 3.61 6.80
C ASP A 43 -0.63 3.02 7.42
N ARG A 44 -1.54 3.89 7.88
CA ARG A 44 -2.83 3.49 8.47
C ARG A 44 -3.76 2.85 7.44
N ASN A 45 -4.27 1.66 7.77
CA ASN A 45 -5.26 0.90 6.99
C ASN A 45 -4.97 0.97 5.49
N GLY A 46 -3.72 0.72 5.10
CA GLY A 46 -3.26 1.16 3.80
C GLY A 46 -1.90 0.61 3.39
N LEU A 47 -1.80 0.31 2.10
CA LEU A 47 -0.54 0.00 1.39
C LEU A 47 -0.31 0.99 0.24
N TYR A 48 -0.90 2.19 0.35
CA TYR A 48 -0.99 3.18 -0.74
C TYR A 48 0.39 3.55 -1.32
N ALA A 49 1.36 3.77 -0.44
CA ALA A 49 2.72 4.15 -0.80
C ALA A 49 3.66 2.95 -1.05
N ALA A 50 3.20 1.70 -0.90
CA ALA A 50 4.08 0.52 -0.90
C ALA A 50 4.90 0.40 -2.19
N MET A 51 4.30 0.66 -3.36
CA MET A 51 4.98 0.62 -4.66
C MET A 51 6.06 1.70 -4.82
N PRO A 52 5.75 3.02 -4.75
CA PRO A 52 6.78 4.06 -4.88
C PRO A 52 7.85 4.00 -3.77
N PHE A 53 7.48 3.59 -2.56
CA PHE A 53 8.41 3.34 -1.45
C PHE A 53 9.40 2.21 -1.77
N SER A 54 8.87 1.05 -2.17
CA SER A 54 9.68 -0.13 -2.51
C SER A 54 10.71 0.21 -3.59
N GLU A 55 10.28 0.86 -4.67
CA GLU A 55 11.17 1.29 -5.74
C GLU A 55 12.25 2.27 -5.27
N ALA A 56 11.89 3.22 -4.40
CA ALA A 56 12.83 4.21 -3.89
C ALA A 56 13.89 3.58 -2.98
N CYS A 57 13.48 2.72 -2.05
CA CYS A 57 14.38 1.97 -1.16
C CYS A 57 15.37 1.11 -1.96
N MET A 58 14.88 0.32 -2.90
CA MET A 58 15.72 -0.52 -3.77
C MET A 58 16.75 0.30 -4.55
N LYS A 59 16.34 1.43 -5.14
CA LYS A 59 17.26 2.36 -5.85
C LYS A 59 18.29 3.00 -4.90
N ALA A 60 17.93 3.21 -3.64
CA ALA A 60 18.81 3.79 -2.64
C ALA A 60 19.77 2.77 -2.01
N GLY A 61 19.58 1.46 -2.22
CA GLY A 61 20.34 0.40 -1.57
C GLY A 61 19.90 0.15 -0.12
N VAL A 62 18.64 0.48 0.21
CA VAL A 62 18.01 0.25 1.52
C VAL A 62 16.93 -0.83 1.33
N GLN A 63 16.85 -1.80 2.23
CA GLN A 63 15.81 -2.83 2.17
C GLN A 63 14.44 -2.23 2.55
N PRO A 64 13.42 -2.28 1.67
CA PRO A 64 12.06 -1.91 2.04
C PRO A 64 11.45 -3.01 2.91
N ILE A 65 10.80 -2.61 4.01
CA ILE A 65 9.92 -3.48 4.79
C ILE A 65 8.50 -2.97 4.61
N ILE A 66 7.61 -3.84 4.13
CA ILE A 66 6.22 -3.46 3.87
C ILE A 66 5.37 -3.86 5.06
N GLY A 67 4.71 -2.88 5.66
CA GLY A 67 3.73 -3.09 6.71
C GLY A 67 2.54 -2.15 6.58
N THR A 68 1.62 -2.28 7.54
CA THR A 68 0.50 -1.38 7.71
C THR A 68 0.13 -1.32 9.18
N LEU A 69 -0.35 -0.15 9.63
CA LEU A 69 -0.99 -0.03 10.92
C LEU A 69 -2.47 -0.36 10.68
N LEU A 70 -2.86 -1.57 11.04
CA LEU A 70 -4.21 -2.09 10.82
C LEU A 70 -5.07 -1.79 12.05
N ALA A 71 -6.20 -1.15 11.82
CA ALA A 71 -7.22 -0.95 12.85
C ALA A 71 -7.96 -2.26 13.12
N VAL A 72 -8.12 -2.60 14.39
CA VAL A 72 -8.77 -3.84 14.84
C VAL A 72 -9.77 -3.50 15.94
N LYS A 73 -11.00 -3.99 15.78
CA LYS A 73 -12.04 -3.87 16.80
C LYS A 73 -11.68 -4.76 17.98
N ARG A 74 -11.61 -4.17 19.19
CA ARG A 74 -11.24 -4.89 20.40
C ARG A 74 -12.27 -5.99 20.70
N PRO A 75 -11.84 -7.26 20.87
CA PRO A 75 -12.73 -8.37 21.18
C PRO A 75 -13.07 -8.38 22.68
N ASN A 76 -14.02 -9.24 23.07
CA ASN A 76 -14.39 -9.51 24.47
C ASN A 76 -14.81 -8.27 25.27
N VAL A 77 -15.38 -7.26 24.59
CA VAL A 77 -15.97 -6.09 25.23
C VAL A 77 -17.38 -6.44 25.72
N PRO A 78 -17.79 -6.06 26.95
CA PRO A 78 -19.12 -6.37 27.48
C PRO A 78 -20.27 -5.87 26.60
N ASP A 79 -21.38 -6.63 26.60
CA ASP A 79 -22.60 -6.26 25.87
C ASP A 79 -23.09 -4.85 26.24
N GLY A 80 -23.43 -4.06 25.22
CA GLY A 80 -23.90 -2.68 25.38
C GLY A 80 -22.80 -1.63 25.51
N VAL A 81 -21.53 -2.02 25.52
CA VAL A 81 -20.37 -1.11 25.44
C VAL A 81 -19.84 -1.12 24.01
N THR A 82 -19.67 0.07 23.41
CA THR A 82 -19.04 0.19 22.09
C THR A 82 -17.59 -0.26 22.18
N ALA A 83 -17.24 -1.30 21.43
CA ALA A 83 -15.88 -1.81 21.37
C ALA A 83 -14.92 -0.75 20.78
N PRO A 84 -13.80 -0.44 21.46
CA PRO A 84 -12.79 0.44 20.90
C PRO A 84 -12.19 -0.14 19.61
N ILE A 85 -11.81 0.74 18.70
CA ILE A 85 -10.94 0.40 17.57
C ILE A 85 -9.52 0.74 17.98
N ASP A 86 -8.68 -0.28 18.10
CA ASP A 86 -7.26 -0.17 18.42
C ASP A 86 -6.41 -0.51 17.19
N TRP A 87 -5.09 -0.47 17.34
CA TRP A 87 -4.18 -0.69 16.23
C TRP A 87 -3.24 -1.89 16.46
N LEU A 88 -2.87 -2.55 15.37
CA LEU A 88 -1.76 -3.50 15.29
C LEU A 88 -0.84 -3.09 14.15
N ALA A 89 0.47 -3.13 14.34
CA ALA A 89 1.40 -2.92 13.24
C ALA A 89 1.81 -4.28 12.67
N LEU A 90 1.43 -4.53 11.42
CA LEU A 90 1.63 -5.81 10.73
C LEU A 90 2.67 -5.65 9.61
N TYR A 91 3.54 -6.65 9.45
CA TYR A 91 4.64 -6.63 8.48
C TYR A 91 4.65 -7.89 7.63
N ALA A 92 4.79 -7.73 6.32
CA ALA A 92 4.90 -8.83 5.39
C ALA A 92 6.31 -9.44 5.42
N GLN A 93 6.41 -10.71 5.82
CA GLN A 93 7.63 -11.50 5.78
C GLN A 93 7.99 -11.93 4.36
N ASP A 94 6.95 -12.29 3.60
CA ASP A 94 7.01 -12.90 2.28
C ASP A 94 5.79 -12.49 1.43
N GLN A 95 5.62 -13.15 0.27
CA GLN A 95 4.49 -12.91 -0.62
C GLN A 95 3.14 -13.22 0.04
N THR A 96 3.04 -14.31 0.80
CA THR A 96 1.81 -14.71 1.49
C THR A 96 1.41 -13.64 2.51
N GLY A 97 2.37 -13.13 3.27
CA GLY A 97 2.17 -12.02 4.18
C GLY A 97 1.67 -10.78 3.45
N TYR A 98 2.28 -10.41 2.33
CA TYR A 98 1.82 -9.26 1.55
C TYR A 98 0.40 -9.41 1.01
N GLU A 99 0.05 -10.59 0.49
CA GLU A 99 -1.31 -10.90 0.04
C GLU A 99 -2.32 -10.83 1.20
N ASN A 100 -1.94 -11.31 2.39
CA ASN A 100 -2.74 -11.16 3.59
C ASN A 100 -2.90 -9.69 4.01
N LEU A 101 -1.85 -8.86 3.95
CA LEU A 101 -2.00 -7.42 4.18
C LEU A 101 -2.97 -6.78 3.18
N CYS A 102 -2.87 -7.11 1.89
CA CYS A 102 -3.80 -6.61 0.87
C CYS A 102 -5.25 -6.98 1.17
N ASN A 103 -5.50 -8.24 1.56
CA ASN A 103 -6.83 -8.71 1.91
C ASN A 103 -7.36 -7.99 3.15
N LEU A 104 -6.60 -7.95 4.24
CA LEU A 104 -7.03 -7.33 5.51
C LEU A 104 -7.30 -5.83 5.36
N VAL A 105 -6.43 -5.11 4.64
CA VAL A 105 -6.65 -3.68 4.37
C VAL A 105 -7.91 -3.47 3.53
N SER A 106 -8.17 -4.35 2.57
CA SER A 106 -9.39 -4.28 1.73
C SER A 106 -10.64 -4.55 2.56
N MET A 107 -10.63 -5.58 3.40
CA MET A 107 -11.72 -5.90 4.34
C MET A 107 -12.01 -4.74 5.29
N ALA A 108 -10.97 -4.09 5.83
CA ALA A 108 -11.12 -2.94 6.73
C ALA A 108 -11.90 -1.77 6.11
N HIS A 109 -11.83 -1.62 4.79
CA HIS A 109 -12.54 -0.58 4.05
C HIS A 109 -13.89 -1.01 3.50
N LEU A 110 -14.04 -2.28 3.10
CA LEU A 110 -15.20 -2.76 2.33
C LEU A 110 -16.23 -3.52 3.16
N ASP A 111 -15.80 -4.28 4.18
CA ASP A 111 -16.65 -5.26 4.85
C ASP A 111 -17.18 -4.77 6.21
N ARG A 112 -16.67 -3.63 6.67
CA ARG A 112 -17.12 -3.01 7.92
C ARG A 112 -18.50 -2.32 7.77
N PRO A 113 -19.22 -2.07 8.89
CA PRO A 113 -20.34 -1.14 8.88
C PRO A 113 -19.90 0.26 8.40
N ILE A 114 -20.70 0.88 7.52
CA ILE A 114 -20.31 2.13 6.84
C ILE A 114 -20.21 3.31 7.82
N GLU A 115 -20.92 3.23 8.94
CA GLU A 115 -20.95 4.20 10.02
C GLU A 115 -19.77 4.10 11.01
N GLU A 116 -19.02 3.00 11.00
CA GLU A 116 -17.83 2.83 11.84
C GLU A 116 -16.56 3.26 11.09
N ASP A 117 -15.48 3.52 11.82
CA ASP A 117 -14.16 3.75 11.22
C ASP A 117 -13.62 2.46 10.58
N ALA A 118 -12.71 2.59 9.62
CA ALA A 118 -12.06 1.44 8.98
C ALA A 118 -11.38 0.51 10.00
N HIS A 119 -11.80 -0.75 10.04
CA HIS A 119 -11.27 -1.75 10.97
C HIS A 119 -11.56 -3.17 10.49
N VAL A 120 -10.80 -4.14 10.99
CA VAL A 120 -11.14 -5.57 10.95
C VAL A 120 -11.54 -6.06 12.33
N THR A 121 -12.22 -7.19 12.40
CA THR A 121 -12.46 -7.94 13.64
C THR A 121 -11.31 -8.93 13.92
N PHE A 122 -11.30 -9.57 15.10
CA PHE A 122 -10.32 -10.62 15.37
C PHE A 122 -10.58 -11.87 14.54
N GLU A 123 -11.85 -12.15 14.26
CA GLU A 123 -12.29 -13.25 13.39
C GLU A 123 -11.76 -13.08 11.96
N ASP A 124 -11.71 -11.85 11.45
CA ASP A 124 -11.16 -11.55 10.12
C ASP A 124 -9.66 -11.83 10.01
N LEU A 125 -8.93 -11.82 11.14
CA LEU A 125 -7.50 -12.16 11.18
C LEU A 125 -7.28 -13.68 11.09
N GLU A 126 -8.26 -14.50 11.49
CA GLU A 126 -8.12 -15.95 11.48
C GLU A 126 -7.91 -16.48 10.05
N GLY A 127 -6.83 -17.26 9.86
CA GLY A 127 -6.42 -17.75 8.53
C GLY A 127 -5.79 -16.69 7.62
N ARG A 128 -5.55 -15.47 8.11
CA ARG A 128 -4.91 -14.37 7.37
C ARG A 128 -3.67 -13.81 8.07
N THR A 129 -3.07 -14.56 9.00
CA THR A 129 -1.84 -14.15 9.70
C THR A 129 -0.57 -14.82 9.18
N ASP A 130 -0.68 -15.77 8.25
CA ASP A 130 0.49 -16.42 7.64
C ASP A 130 1.36 -15.41 6.90
N GLY A 131 2.68 -15.54 7.06
CA GLY A 131 3.64 -14.57 6.55
C GLY A 131 3.62 -13.19 7.20
N LEU A 132 2.86 -12.96 8.29
CA LEU A 132 2.83 -11.68 9.01
C LEU A 132 3.60 -11.71 10.34
N ILE A 133 4.37 -10.65 10.60
CA ILE A 133 4.85 -10.28 11.94
C ILE A 133 3.93 -9.21 12.52
N CYS A 134 3.64 -9.29 13.82
CA CYS A 134 2.79 -8.35 14.55
C CYS A 134 3.57 -7.64 15.66
N LEU A 135 3.42 -6.32 15.71
CA LEU A 135 3.79 -5.46 16.83
C LEU A 135 2.52 -4.95 17.52
N THR A 136 2.59 -4.77 18.84
CA THR A 136 1.45 -4.36 19.68
C THR A 136 1.08 -2.88 19.58
N ALA A 137 1.68 -2.08 18.69
CA ALA A 137 1.33 -0.70 18.36
C ALA A 137 1.46 0.34 19.50
N GLY A 138 2.23 0.06 20.55
CA GLY A 138 2.42 0.98 21.69
C GLY A 138 1.10 1.54 22.23
N ALA A 139 1.04 2.83 22.54
CA ALA A 139 -0.18 3.49 23.05
C ALA A 139 -1.40 3.48 22.10
N GLU A 140 -1.20 3.16 20.82
CA GLU A 140 -2.28 3.03 19.85
C GLU A 140 -2.90 1.61 19.88
N GLY A 141 -2.20 0.63 20.45
CA GLY A 141 -2.69 -0.74 20.58
C GLY A 141 -3.41 -1.01 21.90
N ALA A 142 -4.30 -1.99 21.88
CA ALA A 142 -5.13 -2.33 23.03
C ALA A 142 -4.27 -2.77 24.23
N LEU A 143 -3.16 -3.48 23.99
CA LEU A 143 -2.36 -4.04 25.07
C LEU A 143 -1.78 -2.95 26.00
N ALA A 144 -1.17 -1.91 25.43
CA ALA A 144 -0.62 -0.82 26.24
C ALA A 144 -1.75 -0.02 26.92
N ARG A 145 -2.86 0.24 26.21
CA ARG A 145 -4.02 0.94 26.77
C ARG A 145 -4.60 0.22 27.99
N LEU A 146 -4.82 -1.09 27.88
CA LEU A 146 -5.36 -1.91 28.98
C LEU A 146 -4.43 -1.89 30.20
N TYR A 147 -3.11 -2.03 30.01
CA TYR A 147 -2.16 -1.90 31.13
C TYR A 147 -2.11 -0.50 31.73
N ALA A 148 -2.11 0.55 30.91
CA ALA A 148 -2.16 1.92 31.39
C ALA A 148 -3.43 2.19 32.23
N GLU A 149 -4.55 1.58 31.86
CA GLU A 149 -5.84 1.62 32.54
C GLU A 149 -5.96 0.63 33.72
N GLN A 150 -4.90 -0.11 34.06
CA GLN A 150 -4.86 -1.10 35.15
C GLN A 150 -5.86 -2.27 34.97
N GLN A 151 -6.14 -2.62 33.71
CA GLN A 151 -7.00 -3.75 33.34
C GLN A 151 -6.17 -5.00 33.00
N ASP A 152 -5.27 -5.39 33.92
CA ASP A 152 -4.26 -6.45 33.70
C ASP A 152 -4.86 -7.75 33.13
N ALA A 153 -5.97 -8.25 33.69
CA ALA A 153 -6.59 -9.49 33.21
C ALA A 153 -7.02 -9.41 31.74
N ALA A 154 -7.64 -8.30 31.33
CA ALA A 154 -8.05 -8.09 29.94
C ALA A 154 -6.84 -7.91 29.02
N ALA A 155 -5.77 -7.27 29.50
CA ALA A 155 -4.51 -7.12 28.78
C ALA A 155 -3.87 -8.49 28.50
N GLU A 156 -3.83 -9.37 29.50
CA GLU A 156 -3.28 -10.72 29.37
C GLU A 156 -4.12 -11.61 28.43
N ASP A 157 -5.45 -11.53 28.51
CA ASP A 157 -6.35 -12.25 27.60
C ASP A 157 -6.15 -11.79 26.15
N TYR A 158 -6.05 -10.47 25.94
CA TYR A 158 -5.78 -9.88 24.62
C TYR A 158 -4.42 -10.30 24.07
N ALA A 159 -3.37 -10.27 24.88
CA ALA A 159 -2.05 -10.75 24.48
C ALA A 159 -2.06 -12.26 24.17
N GLY A 160 -2.84 -13.05 24.90
CA GLY A 160 -3.05 -14.48 24.62
C GLY A 160 -3.73 -14.74 23.27
N LEU A 161 -4.69 -13.89 22.87
CA LEU A 161 -5.29 -13.92 21.53
C LEU A 161 -4.24 -13.63 20.45
N LEU A 162 -3.47 -12.55 20.61
CA LEU A 162 -2.42 -12.19 19.65
C LEU A 162 -1.34 -13.28 19.54
N ALA A 163 -0.92 -13.86 20.65
CA ALA A 163 0.10 -14.92 20.64
C ALA A 163 -0.35 -16.17 19.88
N ARG A 164 -1.66 -16.50 19.93
CA ARG A 164 -2.25 -17.58 19.13
C ARG A 164 -2.31 -17.24 17.63
N LEU A 165 -2.63 -15.99 17.29
CA LEU A 165 -2.71 -15.54 15.90
C LEU A 165 -1.32 -15.39 15.25
N PHE A 166 -0.30 -15.01 16.03
CA PHE A 166 1.05 -14.74 15.56
C PHE A 166 2.12 -15.55 16.34
N PRO A 167 2.07 -16.89 16.29
CA PRO A 167 3.05 -17.73 16.97
C PRO A 167 4.47 -17.42 16.46
N ASP A 168 5.41 -17.21 17.39
CA ASP A 168 6.80 -16.78 17.15
C ASP A 168 6.97 -15.50 16.31
N ARG A 169 5.87 -14.75 16.15
CA ARG A 169 5.74 -13.60 15.25
C ARG A 169 5.08 -12.39 15.92
N LEU A 170 4.72 -12.50 17.20
CA LEU A 170 4.27 -11.41 18.04
C LEU A 170 5.46 -10.78 18.77
N TYR A 171 5.52 -9.46 18.73
CA TYR A 171 6.50 -8.66 19.45
C TYR A 171 5.80 -7.60 20.29
N ILE A 172 6.22 -7.45 21.54
CA ILE A 172 5.75 -6.39 22.42
C ILE A 172 6.54 -5.12 22.09
N GLU A 173 5.83 -4.12 21.59
CA GLU A 173 6.42 -2.86 21.12
C GLU A 173 6.56 -1.86 22.26
N ILE A 174 7.78 -1.36 22.48
CA ILE A 174 8.10 -0.31 23.45
C ILE A 174 8.48 0.97 22.71
N ILE A 175 7.84 2.06 23.11
CA ILE A 175 7.98 3.39 22.52
C ILE A 175 8.21 4.38 23.66
N ARG A 176 9.16 5.31 23.48
CA ARG A 176 9.55 6.29 24.49
C ARG A 176 9.57 7.69 23.89
N ARG A 177 8.38 8.28 23.68
CA ARG A 177 8.20 9.65 23.16
C ARG A 177 7.43 10.57 24.13
N LEU A 178 7.58 10.29 25.43
CA LEU A 178 6.93 11.00 26.53
C LEU A 178 5.40 10.99 26.49
N ASP A 179 4.81 9.94 25.91
CA ASP A 179 3.37 9.68 25.94
C ASP A 179 2.96 9.07 27.29
N GLU A 180 1.84 9.53 27.86
CA GLU A 180 1.39 9.08 29.19
C GLU A 180 0.97 7.60 29.19
N VAL A 181 0.32 7.13 28.13
CA VAL A 181 -0.12 5.74 28.01
C VAL A 181 1.11 4.83 27.88
N GLU A 182 2.08 5.21 27.03
CA GLU A 182 3.34 4.48 26.89
C GLU A 182 4.06 4.37 28.24
N GLY A 183 4.25 5.49 28.94
CA GLY A 183 4.97 5.53 30.21
C GLY A 183 4.29 4.75 31.34
N ARG A 184 2.95 4.76 31.40
CA ARG A 184 2.19 3.98 32.39
C ARG A 184 2.17 2.48 32.10
N ALA A 185 2.14 2.10 30.83
CA ALA A 185 2.05 0.71 30.42
C ALA A 185 3.40 -0.03 30.45
N GLU A 186 4.51 0.68 30.19
CA GLU A 186 5.83 0.07 29.98
C GLU A 186 6.26 -0.92 31.07
N PRO A 187 6.16 -0.64 32.39
CA PRO A 187 6.60 -1.60 33.41
C PRO A 187 5.86 -2.95 33.33
N LYS A 188 4.55 -2.91 33.05
CA LYS A 188 3.71 -4.11 32.92
C LYS A 188 3.93 -4.83 31.60
N LEU A 189 4.17 -4.09 30.51
CA LEU A 189 4.56 -4.68 29.22
C LEU A 189 5.86 -5.47 29.35
N LEU A 190 6.87 -4.92 30.04
CA LEU A 190 8.15 -5.58 30.30
C LEU A 190 7.97 -6.82 31.17
N GLU A 191 7.26 -6.69 32.31
CA GLU A 191 6.97 -7.81 33.21
C GLU A 191 6.29 -8.97 32.47
N TYR A 192 5.24 -8.66 31.71
CA TYR A 192 4.49 -9.65 30.95
C TYR A 192 5.32 -10.29 29.84
N ALA A 193 6.09 -9.50 29.09
CA ALA A 193 6.94 -9.99 28.01
C ALA A 193 7.97 -11.01 28.55
N TYR A 194 8.65 -10.69 29.65
CA TYR A 194 9.60 -11.60 30.28
C TYR A 194 8.94 -12.83 30.89
N ALA A 195 7.77 -12.68 31.52
CA ALA A 195 7.04 -13.80 32.11
C ALA A 195 6.53 -14.83 31.09
N ARG A 196 6.38 -14.42 29.82
CA ARG A 196 5.84 -15.25 28.72
C ARG A 196 6.82 -15.49 27.59
N ASP A 197 8.09 -15.12 27.78
CA ASP A 197 9.16 -15.23 26.77
C ASP A 197 8.78 -14.57 25.42
N LEU A 198 8.03 -13.47 25.46
CA LEU A 198 7.66 -12.71 24.25
C LEU A 198 8.76 -11.69 23.92
N PRO A 199 9.18 -11.58 22.65
CA PRO A 199 10.25 -10.67 22.27
C PRO A 199 9.79 -9.21 22.37
N LEU A 200 10.63 -8.38 22.98
CA LEU A 200 10.47 -6.92 23.01
C LEU A 200 11.05 -6.30 21.75
N VAL A 201 10.52 -5.16 21.31
CA VAL A 201 11.12 -4.41 20.21
C VAL A 201 10.90 -2.91 20.38
N ALA A 202 11.96 -2.14 20.14
CA ALA A 202 11.94 -0.70 20.25
C ALA A 202 11.45 -0.08 18.94
N SER A 203 10.58 0.92 19.03
CA SER A 203 10.18 1.70 17.87
C SER A 203 10.11 3.19 18.18
N ASN A 204 9.99 3.99 17.13
CA ASN A 204 9.72 5.42 17.20
C ASN A 204 8.79 5.78 16.04
N PRO A 205 7.46 5.78 16.24
CA PRO A 205 6.51 6.19 15.22
C PRO A 205 6.86 7.56 14.67
N SER A 206 7.30 7.58 13.42
CA SER A 206 7.83 8.77 12.77
C SER A 206 6.82 9.28 11.77
N SER A 207 6.33 10.50 11.97
CA SER A 207 5.45 11.21 11.03
C SER A 207 6.22 12.22 10.17
N PHE A 208 7.44 12.59 10.55
CA PHE A 208 8.29 13.51 9.79
C PHE A 208 9.77 13.07 9.76
N ALA A 209 10.54 13.57 8.79
CA ALA A 209 11.90 13.06 8.53
C ALA A 209 12.98 13.67 9.44
N GLU A 210 12.80 14.93 9.84
CA GLU A 210 13.77 15.75 10.56
C GLU A 210 13.08 16.43 11.74
N GLU A 211 13.77 16.53 12.88
CA GLU A 211 13.26 17.13 14.13
C GLU A 211 12.63 18.53 13.91
N THR A 212 13.25 19.34 13.06
CA THR A 212 12.83 20.72 12.74
C THR A 212 11.47 20.82 12.04
N PHE A 213 10.90 19.70 11.58
CA PHE A 213 9.61 19.66 10.91
C PHE A 213 8.42 19.59 11.90
N HIS A 214 8.70 19.52 13.21
CA HIS A 214 7.68 19.39 14.26
C HIS A 214 6.58 20.46 14.17
N GLU A 215 6.93 21.74 14.04
CA GLU A 215 5.95 22.84 13.97
C GLU A 215 5.05 22.74 12.74
N ALA A 216 5.61 22.34 11.60
CA ALA A 216 4.84 22.16 10.36
C ALA A 216 3.88 20.98 10.48
N HIS A 217 4.32 19.88 11.10
CA HIS A 217 3.48 18.73 11.39
C HIS A 217 2.34 19.07 12.38
N ASP A 218 2.63 19.85 13.41
CA ASP A 218 1.63 20.31 14.37
C ASP A 218 0.54 21.18 13.72
N ALA A 219 0.93 22.07 12.81
CA ALA A 219 -0.01 22.84 12.00
C ALA A 219 -0.86 21.95 11.08
N MET A 220 -0.29 20.89 10.51
CA MET A 220 -1.03 19.93 9.69
C MET A 220 -2.10 19.19 10.52
N LEU A 221 -1.81 18.79 11.76
CA LEU A 221 -2.80 18.17 12.64
C LEU A 221 -3.96 19.13 12.97
N CYS A 222 -3.70 20.44 13.01
CA CYS A 222 -4.76 21.43 13.16
C CYS A 222 -5.70 21.46 11.94
N ILE A 223 -5.15 21.36 10.73
CA ILE A 223 -5.95 21.25 9.50
C ILE A 223 -6.80 19.98 9.55
N ALA A 224 -6.21 18.85 9.96
CA ALA A 224 -6.89 17.56 10.07
C ALA A 224 -8.11 17.62 10.99
N ASN A 225 -7.99 18.34 12.11
CA ASN A 225 -9.00 18.39 13.16
C ASN A 225 -9.87 19.65 13.11
N SER A 226 -9.77 20.45 12.03
CA SER A 226 -10.48 21.73 11.91
C SER A 226 -10.28 22.65 13.13
N SER A 227 -9.07 22.68 13.70
CA SER A 227 -8.71 23.46 14.88
C SER A 227 -7.69 24.54 14.56
N TYR A 228 -7.42 25.44 15.52
CA TYR A 228 -6.41 26.50 15.37
C TYR A 228 -5.17 26.20 16.22
N ILE A 229 -3.99 26.66 15.79
CA ILE A 229 -2.73 26.49 16.54
C ILE A 229 -2.84 27.05 17.98
N ALA A 230 -3.57 28.17 18.13
CA ALA A 230 -3.80 28.85 19.41
C ALA A 230 -4.83 28.16 20.33
N SER A 231 -5.53 27.13 19.86
CA SER A 231 -6.47 26.36 20.69
C SER A 231 -5.71 25.50 21.70
N ASP A 232 -6.13 25.55 22.96
CA ASP A 232 -5.53 24.74 24.04
C ASP A 232 -5.95 23.27 23.95
N ASP A 233 -7.23 23.03 23.66
CA ASP A 233 -7.83 21.70 23.49
C ASP A 233 -7.79 21.28 22.02
N ARG A 234 -6.64 20.72 21.62
CA ARG A 234 -6.42 20.16 20.29
C ARG A 234 -5.41 19.01 20.32
N PRO A 235 -5.44 18.11 19.34
CA PRO A 235 -4.32 17.20 19.11
C PRO A 235 -3.02 17.97 18.86
N ARG A 236 -1.94 17.51 19.49
CA ARG A 236 -0.60 18.09 19.35
C ARG A 236 0.36 17.07 18.77
N SER A 237 1.23 17.55 17.89
CA SER A 237 2.33 16.75 17.39
C SER A 237 3.32 16.45 18.51
N SER A 238 3.80 15.21 18.59
CA SER A 238 4.94 14.87 19.46
C SER A 238 6.23 15.44 18.85
N PRO A 239 7.07 16.15 19.62
CA PRO A 239 8.39 16.62 19.14
C PRO A 239 9.31 15.46 18.76
N ASP A 240 9.01 14.27 19.25
CA ASP A 240 9.80 13.05 19.07
C ASP A 240 9.40 12.20 17.87
N ALA A 241 8.37 12.61 17.11
CA ALA A 241 7.82 11.87 15.96
C ALA A 241 8.63 12.06 14.66
N TRP A 242 9.95 12.26 14.76
CA TRP A 242 10.86 12.31 13.63
C TRP A 242 11.68 11.03 13.47
N MET A 243 12.23 10.79 12.28
CA MET A 243 13.13 9.66 12.02
C MET A 243 14.48 9.82 12.75
N LYS A 244 14.51 9.42 14.03
CA LYS A 244 15.69 9.50 14.91
C LYS A 244 16.89 8.67 14.41
N PRO A 245 18.12 9.20 14.45
CA PRO A 245 19.36 8.46 14.24
C PRO A 245 19.55 7.31 15.24
N ALA A 246 20.31 6.29 14.86
CA ALA A 246 20.52 5.10 15.70
C ALA A 246 21.22 5.40 17.04
N ASN A 247 22.08 6.42 17.13
CA ASN A 247 22.75 6.79 18.39
C ASN A 247 21.77 7.38 19.41
N GLU A 248 20.75 8.11 18.95
CA GLU A 248 19.68 8.61 19.84
C GLU A 248 18.82 7.46 20.33
N MET A 249 18.41 6.56 19.43
CA MET A 249 17.66 5.37 19.81
C MET A 249 18.44 4.49 20.80
N LYS A 250 19.76 4.31 20.59
CA LYS A 250 20.65 3.59 21.54
C LYS A 250 20.76 4.25 22.89
N SER A 251 20.76 5.58 22.94
CA SER A 251 20.77 6.31 24.21
C SER A 251 19.44 6.19 24.94
N LEU A 252 18.33 6.26 24.19
CA LEU A 252 16.97 6.16 24.71
C LEU A 252 16.63 4.77 25.26
N PHE A 253 17.21 3.71 24.69
CA PHE A 253 17.00 2.30 25.08
C PHE A 253 18.29 1.65 25.62
N ALA A 254 19.16 2.43 26.27
CA ALA A 254 20.43 1.92 26.79
C ALA A 254 20.25 0.82 27.85
N ASP A 255 19.13 0.86 28.57
CA ASP A 255 18.68 -0.13 29.56
C ASP A 255 17.98 -1.35 28.93
N LEU A 256 17.59 -1.28 27.65
CA LEU A 256 16.85 -2.34 26.94
C LEU A 256 17.45 -2.62 25.54
N PRO A 257 18.74 -3.02 25.45
CA PRO A 257 19.45 -3.20 24.19
C PRO A 257 18.85 -4.29 23.29
N GLU A 258 18.20 -5.31 23.85
CA GLU A 258 17.53 -6.39 23.12
C GLU A 258 16.35 -5.88 22.29
N ALA A 259 15.63 -4.86 22.78
CA ALA A 259 14.51 -4.28 22.04
C ALA A 259 14.99 -3.59 20.76
N LEU A 260 16.15 -2.92 20.81
CA LEU A 260 16.79 -2.39 19.60
C LEU A 260 17.34 -3.49 18.70
N ALA A 261 17.98 -4.51 19.26
CA ALA A 261 18.51 -5.63 18.48
C ALA A 261 17.40 -6.36 17.70
N ASN A 262 16.22 -6.51 18.28
CA ASN A 262 15.06 -7.13 17.63
C ASN A 262 14.53 -6.35 16.44
N THR A 263 14.83 -5.05 16.29
CA THR A 263 14.48 -4.30 15.06
C THR A 263 15.19 -4.89 13.83
N MET A 264 16.44 -5.32 14.00
CA MET A 264 17.21 -6.00 12.95
C MET A 264 16.66 -7.40 12.68
N VAL A 265 16.21 -8.11 13.73
CA VAL A 265 15.61 -9.45 13.57
C VAL A 265 14.33 -9.35 12.75
N VAL A 266 13.43 -8.40 13.05
CA VAL A 266 12.23 -8.14 12.25
C VAL A 266 12.62 -7.81 10.81
N ALA A 267 13.60 -6.92 10.61
CA ALA A 267 14.08 -6.57 9.27
C ALA A 267 14.61 -7.78 8.48
N GLN A 268 15.39 -8.66 9.11
CA GLN A 268 15.91 -9.86 8.47
C GLN A 268 14.83 -10.89 8.13
N ARG A 269 13.73 -10.90 8.90
CA ARG A 269 12.57 -11.77 8.66
C ARG A 269 11.59 -11.22 7.62
N CYS A 270 11.77 -9.98 7.15
CA CYS A 270 10.90 -9.30 6.20
C CYS A 270 11.60 -9.05 4.86
N ALA A 271 11.50 -10.01 3.94
CA ALA A 271 12.23 -10.02 2.68
C ALA A 271 11.33 -9.86 1.45
N PHE A 272 10.26 -9.06 1.55
CA PHE A 272 9.32 -8.83 0.45
C PHE A 272 9.09 -7.35 0.18
N ALA A 273 9.25 -6.97 -1.09
CA ALA A 273 8.93 -5.64 -1.61
C ALA A 273 7.65 -5.70 -2.45
N ALA A 274 6.95 -4.58 -2.59
CA ALA A 274 5.72 -4.53 -3.37
C ALA A 274 5.98 -5.01 -4.83
N PRO A 275 5.21 -5.99 -5.34
CA PRO A 275 5.57 -6.70 -6.55
C PRO A 275 5.23 -5.89 -7.80
N LYS A 276 6.15 -5.87 -8.77
CA LYS A 276 5.85 -5.38 -10.12
C LYS A 276 5.23 -6.52 -10.94
N ARG A 277 3.96 -6.38 -11.32
CA ARG A 277 3.25 -7.36 -12.16
C ARG A 277 3.15 -6.87 -13.60
N LYS A 278 3.24 -7.80 -14.55
CA LYS A 278 2.85 -7.53 -15.94
C LYS A 278 1.33 -7.30 -15.98
N PRO A 279 0.79 -6.54 -16.96
CA PRO A 279 -0.65 -6.39 -17.12
C PRO A 279 -1.36 -7.75 -17.14
N ILE A 280 -2.42 -7.89 -16.35
CA ILE A 280 -3.29 -9.07 -16.31
C ILE A 280 -4.57 -8.65 -17.02
N LEU A 281 -4.69 -9.02 -18.29
CA LEU A 281 -5.84 -8.66 -19.12
C LEU A 281 -6.90 -9.77 -19.03
N PRO A 282 -8.18 -9.45 -18.85
CA PRO A 282 -9.24 -10.44 -18.98
C PRO A 282 -9.30 -10.94 -20.43
N SER A 283 -9.72 -12.19 -20.64
CA SER A 283 -9.87 -12.71 -22.00
C SER A 283 -11.29 -12.50 -22.52
N LEU A 284 -11.40 -12.12 -23.80
CA LEU A 284 -12.67 -12.01 -24.52
C LEU A 284 -12.97 -13.21 -25.40
N ALA A 285 -11.97 -14.04 -25.70
CA ALA A 285 -12.11 -15.21 -26.58
C ALA A 285 -11.63 -16.52 -25.95
N GLY A 286 -11.36 -16.51 -24.64
CA GLY A 286 -10.92 -17.68 -23.86
C GLY A 286 -9.41 -17.86 -23.81
N ASP A 287 -8.72 -17.67 -24.94
CA ASP A 287 -7.26 -17.72 -25.01
C ASP A 287 -6.66 -16.74 -26.03
N ARG A 288 -5.32 -16.69 -26.07
CA ARG A 288 -4.56 -15.77 -26.92
C ARG A 288 -4.66 -16.08 -28.41
N GLU A 289 -4.80 -17.34 -28.80
CA GLU A 289 -4.92 -17.72 -30.21
C GLU A 289 -6.28 -17.30 -30.75
N ALA A 290 -7.33 -17.55 -29.98
CA ALA A 290 -8.69 -17.12 -30.28
C ALA A 290 -8.80 -15.59 -30.30
N GLU A 291 -8.17 -14.88 -29.36
CA GLU A 291 -8.09 -13.41 -29.39
C GLU A 291 -7.36 -12.89 -30.63
N SER A 292 -6.29 -13.56 -31.05
CA SER A 292 -5.53 -13.16 -32.24
C SER A 292 -6.37 -13.33 -33.51
N ALA A 293 -7.10 -14.45 -33.62
CA ALA A 293 -8.00 -14.71 -34.74
C ALA A 293 -9.17 -13.71 -34.77
N MET A 294 -9.82 -13.50 -33.61
CA MET A 294 -10.92 -12.55 -33.47
C MET A 294 -10.47 -11.11 -33.79
N LEU A 295 -9.29 -10.69 -33.32
CA LEU A 295 -8.75 -9.38 -33.63
C LEU A 295 -8.56 -9.21 -35.15
N ARG A 296 -7.96 -10.19 -35.83
CA ARG A 296 -7.79 -10.12 -37.29
C ARG A 296 -9.14 -9.99 -37.98
N GLU A 297 -10.08 -10.86 -37.67
CA GLU A 297 -11.41 -10.87 -38.29
C GLU A 297 -12.12 -9.52 -38.13
N LEU A 298 -12.24 -9.02 -36.90
CA LEU A 298 -12.93 -7.76 -36.62
C LEU A 298 -12.21 -6.56 -37.22
N SER A 299 -10.88 -6.57 -37.26
CA SER A 299 -10.11 -5.46 -37.82
C SER A 299 -10.24 -5.39 -39.35
N TRP A 300 -10.27 -6.53 -40.03
CA TRP A 300 -10.52 -6.57 -41.47
C TRP A 300 -11.95 -6.10 -41.81
N GLN A 301 -12.95 -6.60 -41.09
CA GLN A 301 -14.34 -6.15 -41.25
C GLN A 301 -14.51 -4.65 -40.95
N GLY A 302 -13.85 -4.16 -39.90
CA GLY A 302 -13.86 -2.76 -39.51
C GLY A 302 -13.17 -1.86 -40.54
N LEU A 303 -12.04 -2.30 -41.10
CA LEU A 303 -11.34 -1.57 -42.15
C LEU A 303 -12.22 -1.45 -43.41
N ASP A 304 -12.86 -2.55 -43.83
CA ASP A 304 -13.79 -2.54 -44.96
C ASP A 304 -14.90 -1.49 -44.78
N ALA A 305 -15.51 -1.44 -43.60
CA ALA A 305 -16.56 -0.48 -43.28
C ALA A 305 -16.03 0.97 -43.28
N ARG A 306 -14.83 1.20 -42.74
CA ARG A 306 -14.19 2.53 -42.70
C ARG A 306 -13.86 3.04 -44.10
N LEU A 307 -13.24 2.20 -44.94
CA LEU A 307 -12.86 2.56 -46.31
C LEU A 307 -14.09 2.83 -47.19
N ALA A 308 -15.14 1.99 -47.06
CA ALA A 308 -16.41 2.22 -47.74
C ALA A 308 -17.04 3.56 -47.35
N LYS A 309 -17.03 3.91 -46.05
CA LYS A 309 -17.53 5.20 -45.55
C LYS A 309 -16.70 6.39 -46.03
N ALA A 310 -15.39 6.22 -46.19
CA ALA A 310 -14.48 7.23 -46.71
C ALA A 310 -14.55 7.39 -48.25
N GLY A 311 -15.31 6.54 -48.95
CA GLY A 311 -15.41 6.55 -50.42
C GLY A 311 -14.20 5.91 -51.13
N ILE A 312 -13.34 5.22 -50.39
CA ILE A 312 -12.13 4.56 -50.91
C ILE A 312 -12.52 3.17 -51.43
N THR A 313 -12.61 3.03 -52.76
CA THR A 313 -13.10 1.80 -53.40
C THR A 313 -12.12 1.17 -54.39
N SER A 314 -11.16 1.93 -54.92
CA SER A 314 -10.16 1.41 -55.85
C SER A 314 -9.17 0.51 -55.10
N ALA A 315 -8.71 -0.58 -55.73
CA ALA A 315 -7.74 -1.48 -55.12
C ALA A 315 -6.41 -0.77 -54.82
N GLU A 316 -6.04 0.22 -55.64
CA GLU A 316 -4.80 1.00 -55.49
C GLU A 316 -4.84 1.89 -54.24
N ASP A 317 -5.97 2.57 -53.99
CA ASP A 317 -6.13 3.45 -52.83
C ASP A 317 -6.32 2.67 -51.52
N ARG A 318 -6.83 1.43 -51.59
CA ARG A 318 -7.00 0.54 -50.42
C ARG A 318 -5.69 -0.07 -49.96
N LYS A 319 -4.79 -0.38 -50.90
CA LYS A 319 -3.56 -1.14 -50.64
C LYS A 319 -2.69 -0.59 -49.49
N PRO A 320 -2.47 0.73 -49.34
CA PRO A 320 -1.71 1.27 -48.21
C PRO A 320 -2.34 0.98 -46.83
N TYR A 321 -3.66 0.95 -46.74
CA TYR A 321 -4.36 0.65 -45.50
C TYR A 321 -4.29 -0.83 -45.16
N GLU A 322 -4.46 -1.69 -46.16
CA GLU A 322 -4.39 -3.15 -46.01
C GLU A 322 -2.99 -3.58 -45.57
N ASP A 323 -1.94 -3.04 -46.19
CA ASP A 323 -0.54 -3.31 -45.83
C ASP A 323 -0.22 -2.83 -44.41
N ARG A 324 -0.72 -1.63 -44.05
CA ARG A 324 -0.54 -1.09 -42.70
C ARG A 324 -1.31 -1.89 -41.65
N LEU A 325 -2.53 -2.31 -41.95
CA LEU A 325 -3.34 -3.14 -41.06
C LEU A 325 -2.66 -4.48 -40.79
N GLU A 326 -2.17 -5.16 -41.82
CA GLU A 326 -1.48 -6.45 -41.68
C GLU A 326 -0.22 -6.31 -40.82
N PHE A 327 0.62 -5.31 -41.10
CA PHE A 327 1.80 -5.02 -40.29
C PHE A 327 1.47 -4.77 -38.82
N GLU A 328 0.48 -3.93 -38.53
CA GLU A 328 0.09 -3.63 -37.16
C GLU A 328 -0.48 -4.85 -36.44
N LEU A 329 -1.34 -5.64 -37.10
CA LEU A 329 -1.89 -6.87 -36.55
C LEU A 329 -0.80 -7.87 -36.18
N ASP A 330 0.19 -8.07 -37.06
CA ASP A 330 1.34 -8.94 -36.80
C ASP A 330 2.11 -8.49 -35.56
N VAL A 331 2.41 -7.20 -35.43
CA VAL A 331 3.12 -6.63 -34.27
C VAL A 331 2.30 -6.78 -32.99
N ILE A 332 1.00 -6.45 -33.01
CA ILE A 332 0.12 -6.53 -31.83
C ILE A 332 0.01 -7.98 -31.32
N ILE A 333 -0.15 -8.93 -32.25
CA ILE A 333 -0.23 -10.36 -31.93
C ILE A 333 1.11 -10.85 -31.36
N GLN A 334 2.24 -10.50 -32.00
CA GLN A 334 3.57 -10.88 -31.54
C GLN A 334 3.88 -10.33 -30.13
N MET A 335 3.46 -9.09 -29.84
CA MET A 335 3.63 -8.48 -28.52
C MET A 335 2.65 -9.02 -27.47
N GLY A 336 1.61 -9.76 -27.90
CA GLY A 336 0.64 -10.38 -27.03
C GLY A 336 -0.39 -9.42 -26.45
N PHE A 337 -0.78 -8.39 -27.22
CA PHE A 337 -1.81 -7.42 -26.89
C PHE A 337 -3.16 -7.53 -27.65
N PRO A 338 -3.54 -8.66 -28.29
CA PRO A 338 -4.81 -8.68 -29.02
C PRO A 338 -6.02 -8.52 -28.10
N GLY A 339 -6.04 -9.17 -26.93
CA GLY A 339 -7.08 -8.98 -25.92
C GLY A 339 -7.24 -7.52 -25.47
N TYR A 340 -6.14 -6.75 -25.37
CA TYR A 340 -6.23 -5.33 -25.03
C TYR A 340 -7.02 -4.53 -26.07
N PHE A 341 -6.71 -4.72 -27.36
CA PHE A 341 -7.43 -4.05 -28.44
C PHE A 341 -8.90 -4.45 -28.48
N LEU A 342 -9.20 -5.74 -28.28
CA LEU A 342 -10.56 -6.24 -28.24
C LEU A 342 -11.37 -5.64 -27.07
N ILE A 343 -10.79 -5.58 -25.87
CA ILE A 343 -11.44 -4.95 -24.70
C ILE A 343 -11.74 -3.48 -24.97
N VAL A 344 -10.76 -2.75 -25.52
CA VAL A 344 -10.91 -1.33 -25.82
C VAL A 344 -11.97 -1.09 -26.90
N ALA A 345 -11.99 -1.92 -27.94
CA ALA A 345 -13.00 -1.88 -28.97
C ALA A 345 -14.40 -2.13 -28.40
N ASP A 346 -14.57 -3.16 -27.56
CA ASP A 346 -15.85 -3.56 -26.99
C ASP A 346 -16.52 -2.42 -26.21
N PHE A 347 -15.85 -1.84 -25.21
CA PHE A 347 -16.47 -0.79 -24.40
C PHE A 347 -16.72 0.50 -25.20
N ILE A 348 -15.88 0.81 -26.20
CA ILE A 348 -16.07 1.99 -27.05
C ILE A 348 -17.27 1.80 -27.98
N GLN A 349 -17.37 0.65 -28.63
CA GLN A 349 -18.50 0.33 -29.51
C GLN A 349 -19.81 0.28 -28.73
N TRP A 350 -19.80 -0.34 -27.54
CA TRP A 350 -20.95 -0.34 -26.64
C TRP A 350 -21.36 1.09 -26.26
N ALA A 351 -20.42 1.94 -25.83
CA ALA A 351 -20.71 3.33 -25.46
C ALA A 351 -21.34 4.11 -26.63
N LYS A 352 -20.76 4.00 -27.84
CA LYS A 352 -21.33 4.61 -29.05
C LYS A 352 -22.75 4.10 -29.34
N GLY A 353 -22.99 2.80 -29.19
CA GLY A 353 -24.30 2.17 -29.37
C GLY A 353 -25.36 2.64 -28.36
N GLN A 354 -24.94 3.02 -27.15
CA GLN A 354 -25.82 3.61 -26.13
C GLN A 354 -25.95 5.14 -26.23
N GLY A 355 -25.37 5.76 -27.25
CA GLY A 355 -25.36 7.22 -27.40
C GLY A 355 -24.49 7.94 -26.36
N ILE A 356 -23.56 7.24 -25.71
CA ILE A 356 -22.61 7.83 -24.76
C ILE A 356 -21.45 8.43 -25.57
N PRO A 357 -21.19 9.75 -25.46
CA PRO A 357 -20.11 10.39 -26.20
C PRO A 357 -18.73 9.84 -25.80
N VAL A 358 -17.95 9.44 -26.79
CA VAL A 358 -16.54 9.07 -26.64
C VAL A 358 -15.68 10.02 -27.48
N GLY A 359 -14.52 10.41 -26.95
CA GLY A 359 -13.60 11.29 -27.68
C GLY A 359 -13.03 10.63 -28.95
N PRO A 360 -12.51 11.40 -29.92
CA PRO A 360 -12.09 10.90 -31.24
C PRO A 360 -10.83 10.00 -31.24
N GLY A 361 -10.27 9.71 -30.06
CA GLY A 361 -8.93 9.12 -29.88
C GLY A 361 -7.94 10.16 -29.34
N ARG A 362 -7.00 9.74 -28.48
CA ARG A 362 -5.97 10.59 -27.88
C ARG A 362 -4.67 9.81 -27.65
N GLY A 363 -3.54 10.49 -27.61
CA GLY A 363 -2.22 9.88 -27.49
C GLY A 363 -1.80 9.14 -28.78
N SER A 364 -0.80 8.27 -28.67
CA SER A 364 -0.25 7.51 -29.81
C SER A 364 -1.23 6.50 -30.41
N GLY A 365 -2.32 6.17 -29.72
CA GLY A 365 -3.35 5.27 -30.26
C GLY A 365 -4.05 5.79 -31.52
N ALA A 366 -4.01 7.10 -31.79
CA ALA A 366 -4.57 7.70 -33.01
C ALA A 366 -3.78 7.38 -34.28
N GLY A 367 -2.54 6.90 -34.17
CA GLY A 367 -1.71 6.50 -35.31
C GLY A 367 -1.93 5.06 -35.81
N SER A 368 -2.79 4.29 -35.14
CA SER A 368 -3.04 2.88 -35.48
C SER A 368 -4.23 2.71 -36.42
N VAL A 369 -4.01 2.04 -37.56
CA VAL A 369 -5.08 1.58 -38.46
C VAL A 369 -5.96 0.53 -37.78
N VAL A 370 -5.39 -0.36 -36.95
CA VAL A 370 -6.19 -1.33 -36.17
C VAL A 370 -7.15 -0.60 -35.22
N ALA A 371 -6.69 0.44 -34.53
CA ALA A 371 -7.55 1.24 -33.66
C ALA A 371 -8.66 1.97 -34.44
N TRP A 372 -8.33 2.51 -35.61
CA TRP A 372 -9.32 3.17 -36.47
C TRP A 372 -10.37 2.19 -37.03
N ALA A 373 -9.92 1.02 -37.50
CA ALA A 373 -10.75 -0.06 -38.02
C ALA A 373 -11.75 -0.56 -36.96
N LEU A 374 -11.28 -0.78 -35.73
CA LEU A 374 -12.12 -1.21 -34.60
C LEU A 374 -12.96 -0.09 -33.98
N THR A 375 -12.94 1.10 -34.57
CA THR A 375 -13.66 2.31 -34.11
C THR A 375 -13.23 2.86 -32.75
N ILE A 376 -12.07 2.40 -32.25
CA ILE A 376 -11.42 2.91 -31.04
C ILE A 376 -11.04 4.39 -31.24
N THR A 377 -10.56 4.73 -32.44
CA THR A 377 -10.32 6.11 -32.87
C THR A 377 -11.20 6.45 -34.06
N ASP A 378 -11.45 7.75 -34.25
CA ASP A 378 -12.27 8.27 -35.35
C ASP A 378 -11.46 9.09 -36.37
N LEU A 379 -10.15 9.16 -36.18
CA LEU A 379 -9.20 9.81 -37.07
C LEU A 379 -8.57 8.80 -38.02
N ASP A 380 -8.56 9.10 -39.31
CA ASP A 380 -7.84 8.33 -40.31
C ASP A 380 -6.32 8.60 -40.16
N PRO A 381 -5.53 7.59 -39.75
CA PRO A 381 -4.12 7.79 -39.48
C PRO A 381 -3.29 8.03 -40.74
N LEU A 382 -3.66 7.43 -41.88
CA LEU A 382 -2.91 7.59 -43.13
C LEU A 382 -3.18 8.97 -43.74
N ALA A 383 -4.44 9.41 -43.75
CA ALA A 383 -4.80 10.73 -44.26
C ALA A 383 -4.14 11.88 -43.47
N LEU A 384 -3.87 11.66 -42.17
CA LEU A 384 -3.25 12.63 -41.28
C LEU A 384 -1.74 12.44 -41.08
N GLY A 385 -1.14 11.43 -41.71
CA GLY A 385 0.30 11.14 -41.57
C GLY A 385 0.72 10.76 -40.14
N LEU A 386 -0.15 10.09 -39.40
CA LEU A 386 0.10 9.63 -38.04
C LEU A 386 0.85 8.29 -38.03
N LEU A 387 1.68 8.08 -37.01
CA LEU A 387 2.51 6.87 -36.85
C LEU A 387 2.12 6.03 -35.65
#